data_AF-A0A662G372-F1
#
_entry.id   AF-A0A662G372-F1
#
_cell.length_a   1.000
_cell.length_b   1.000
_cell.length_c   1.000
_cell.angle_alpha   90.00
_cell.angle_beta   90.00
_cell.angle_gamma   90.00
#
_symmetry.space_group_name_H-M   'P 1'
#
loop_
_entity.id
_entity.type
_entity.pdbx_description
1 polymer ?
#
loop_
_entity_poly.entity_id
_entity_poly.type
_entity_poly.pdbx_seq_one_letter_code
_entity_poly.pdbx_strand_id
1 'polypeptide(L)'
;VKELYGEEEFKNVLEKFRKTFWQLVEKYPKGKDIPLVEYGKYELGIFSYTKGALILYELHKLLGEKFYDLIRESCRRFGNKPIDFKSFEVLAEEISGKSLNKFFNEKIYGIWNPSR
;
A
#
# COMPACT_ATOMS: atom_id res chain seq x y z
N VAL A 1 -4.89 -13.90 -6.04
CA VAL A 1 -4.46 -14.90 -5.01
C VAL A 1 -5.66 -15.44 -4.24
N LYS A 2 -6.41 -14.63 -3.49
CA LYS A 2 -7.60 -15.11 -2.75
C LYS A 2 -8.62 -15.85 -3.63
N GLU A 3 -8.96 -15.29 -4.78
CA GLU A 3 -9.92 -15.88 -5.72
C GLU A 3 -9.40 -17.14 -6.45
N LEU A 4 -8.08 -17.30 -6.54
CA LEU A 4 -7.45 -18.39 -7.30
C LEU A 4 -6.98 -19.55 -6.41
N TYR A 5 -6.55 -19.23 -5.19
CA TYR A 5 -5.88 -20.16 -4.25
C TYR A 5 -6.56 -20.22 -2.88
N GLY A 6 -7.65 -19.48 -2.68
CA GLY A 6 -8.42 -19.48 -1.44
C GLY A 6 -7.93 -18.50 -0.38
N GLU A 7 -8.73 -18.39 0.68
CA GLU A 7 -8.50 -17.45 1.78
C GLU A 7 -7.27 -17.77 2.63
N GLU A 8 -6.99 -19.06 2.85
CA GLU A 8 -5.85 -19.51 3.65
C GLU A 8 -4.53 -19.12 3.00
N GLU A 9 -4.36 -19.43 1.71
CA GLU A 9 -3.15 -19.07 0.97
C GLU A 9 -2.97 -17.55 0.91
N PHE A 10 -4.07 -16.80 0.76
CA PHE A 10 -4.01 -15.35 0.80
C PHE A 10 -3.54 -14.82 2.16
N LYS A 11 -3.99 -15.40 3.28
CA LYS A 11 -3.49 -15.08 4.62
C LYS A 11 -2.01 -15.41 4.76
N ASN A 12 -1.56 -16.56 4.25
CA ASN A 12 -0.15 -16.95 4.26
C ASN A 12 0.74 -15.94 3.50
N VAL A 13 0.27 -15.43 2.35
CA VAL A 13 0.96 -14.38 1.59
C VAL A 13 1.06 -13.08 2.39
N LEU A 14 -0.02 -12.65 3.05
CA LEU A 14 0.00 -11.44 3.89
C LEU A 14 0.97 -11.60 5.08
N GLU A 15 0.97 -12.76 5.74
CA GLU A 15 1.91 -13.10 6.80
C GLU A 15 3.36 -13.09 6.31
N LYS A 16 3.60 -13.62 5.10
CA LYS A 16 4.92 -13.58 4.48
C LYS A 16 5.38 -12.13 4.27
N PHE A 17 4.52 -11.24 3.76
CA PHE A 17 4.87 -9.83 3.63
C PHE A 17 5.19 -9.16 4.97
N ARG A 18 4.44 -9.46 6.04
CA ARG A 18 4.72 -8.96 7.40
C ARG A 18 6.07 -9.44 7.91
N LYS A 19 6.35 -10.75 7.80
CA LYS A 19 7.63 -11.34 8.21
C LYS A 19 8.80 -10.76 7.42
N THR A 20 8.67 -10.66 6.10
CA THR A 20 9.71 -10.08 5.24
C THR A 20 9.95 -8.60 5.56
N PHE A 21 8.89 -7.83 5.87
CA PHE A 21 9.07 -6.45 6.34
C PHE A 21 9.96 -6.39 7.58
N TRP A 22 9.67 -7.20 8.61
CA TRP A 22 10.46 -7.20 9.83
C TRP A 22 11.90 -7.70 9.65
N GLN A 23 12.11 -8.71 8.80
CA GLN A 23 13.45 -9.16 8.40
C GLN A 23 14.25 -8.06 7.67
N LEU A 24 13.58 -7.22 6.87
CA LEU A 24 14.21 -6.05 6.25
C LEU A 24 14.52 -4.97 7.27
N VAL A 25 13.66 -4.75 8.27
CA VAL A 25 13.92 -3.81 9.37
C VAL A 25 15.14 -4.21 10.18
N GLU A 26 15.37 -5.50 10.41
CA GLU A 26 16.58 -5.99 11.10
C GLU A 26 17.87 -5.56 10.36
N LYS A 27 17.84 -5.57 9.02
CA LYS A 27 18.98 -5.17 8.18
C LYS A 27 19.06 -3.65 7.97
N TYR A 28 17.92 -2.99 7.89
CA TYR A 28 17.77 -1.57 7.62
C TYR A 28 16.80 -0.94 8.63
N PRO A 29 17.24 -0.64 9.87
CA PRO A 29 16.35 -0.23 10.95
C PRO A 29 15.51 1.01 10.65
N LYS A 30 16.05 1.95 9.87
CA LYS A 30 15.34 3.17 9.45
C LYS A 30 14.06 2.88 8.66
N GLY A 31 13.94 1.72 8.02
CA GLY A 31 12.77 1.37 7.19
C GLY A 31 11.43 1.37 7.93
N LYS A 32 11.44 1.24 9.26
CA LYS A 32 10.21 1.31 10.07
C LYS A 32 9.81 2.75 10.46
N ASP A 33 10.76 3.68 10.47
CA ASP A 33 10.59 5.04 11.01
C ASP A 33 10.44 6.10 9.90
N ILE A 34 10.57 5.70 8.64
CA ILE A 34 10.43 6.58 7.48
C ILE A 34 9.02 6.43 6.85
N PRO A 35 8.32 7.53 6.55
CA PRO A 35 7.09 7.48 5.77
C PRO A 35 7.30 6.87 4.38
N LEU A 36 6.29 6.18 3.86
CA LEU A 36 6.42 5.49 2.56
C LEU A 36 6.72 6.49 1.43
N VAL A 37 6.11 7.68 1.47
CA VAL A 37 6.34 8.76 0.49
C VAL A 37 7.82 9.17 0.37
N GLU A 38 8.59 9.01 1.44
CA GLU A 38 10.01 9.37 1.49
C GLU A 38 10.94 8.22 1.09
N TYR A 39 10.44 7.01 0.82
CA TYR A 39 11.31 5.84 0.57
C TYR A 39 12.29 6.02 -0.58
N GLY A 40 11.88 6.74 -1.64
CA GLY A 40 12.77 7.06 -2.77
C GLY A 40 14.00 7.87 -2.34
N LYS A 41 13.84 8.80 -1.39
CA LYS A 41 14.92 9.66 -0.89
C LYS A 41 15.97 8.91 -0.07
N TYR A 42 15.56 7.85 0.61
CA TYR A 42 16.42 7.06 1.50
C TYR A 42 16.84 5.71 0.90
N GLU A 43 16.59 5.50 -0.40
CA GLU A 43 16.88 4.24 -1.10
C GLU A 43 16.21 3.00 -0.45
N LEU A 44 15.05 3.22 0.19
CA LEU A 44 14.29 2.20 0.91
C LEU A 44 13.26 1.48 0.02
N GLY A 45 13.44 1.51 -1.30
CA GLY A 45 12.49 0.95 -2.27
C GLY A 45 12.18 -0.53 -2.07
N ILE A 46 13.10 -1.29 -1.45
CA ILE A 46 12.89 -2.70 -1.09
C ILE A 46 11.70 -2.92 -0.14
N PHE A 47 11.40 -1.94 0.72
CA PHE A 47 10.26 -2.00 1.64
C PHE A 47 8.92 -1.76 0.93
N SER A 48 8.92 -1.14 -0.26
CA SER A 48 7.69 -0.83 -1.00
C SER A 48 6.93 -2.09 -1.40
N TYR A 49 7.62 -3.21 -1.66
CA TYR A 49 6.97 -4.47 -2.04
C TYR A 49 6.22 -5.14 -0.88
N THR A 50 6.71 -5.00 0.35
CA THR A 50 6.03 -5.56 1.53
C THR A 50 4.99 -4.58 2.07
N LYS A 51 5.43 -3.37 2.43
CA LYS A 51 4.58 -2.32 3.00
C LYS A 51 3.49 -1.88 2.02
N GLY A 52 3.86 -1.65 0.76
CA GLY A 52 2.90 -1.25 -0.27
C GLY A 52 1.82 -2.30 -0.50
N ALA A 53 2.19 -3.59 -0.56
CA ALA A 53 1.22 -4.67 -0.71
C ALA A 53 0.23 -4.75 0.47
N LEU A 54 0.73 -4.59 1.70
CA LEU A 54 -0.10 -4.58 2.91
C LEU A 54 -1.05 -3.37 2.95
N ILE A 55 -0.57 -2.18 2.58
CA ILE A 55 -1.39 -0.97 2.51
C ILE A 55 -2.45 -1.09 1.42
N LEU A 56 -2.10 -1.61 0.23
CA LEU A 56 -3.08 -1.85 -0.84
C LEU A 56 -4.16 -2.84 -0.42
N TYR A 57 -3.80 -3.87 0.35
CA TYR A 57 -4.80 -4.78 0.93
C TYR A 57 -5.71 -4.08 1.93
N GLU A 58 -5.18 -3.22 2.81
CA GLU A 58 -6.01 -2.42 3.72
C GLU A 58 -6.94 -1.47 2.97
N LEU A 59 -6.46 -0.85 1.89
CA LEU A 59 -7.27 -0.01 1.01
C LEU A 59 -8.37 -0.83 0.33
N HIS A 60 -8.06 -2.03 -0.15
CA HIS A 60 -9.06 -2.94 -0.73
C HIS A 60 -10.16 -3.27 0.28
N LYS A 61 -9.83 -3.59 1.54
CA LYS A 61 -10.83 -3.79 2.59
C LYS A 61 -11.71 -2.55 2.83
N LEU A 62 -11.13 -1.36 2.72
CA LEU A 62 -11.85 -0.11 2.95
C LEU A 62 -12.78 0.28 1.79
N LEU A 63 -12.44 -0.11 0.56
CA LEU A 63 -13.16 0.27 -0.65
C LEU A 63 -14.07 -0.83 -1.20
N GLY A 64 -13.81 -2.10 -0.88
CA GLY A 64 -14.51 -3.24 -1.49
C GLY A 64 -14.31 -3.26 -3.01
N GLU A 65 -15.37 -3.55 -3.76
CA GLU A 65 -15.35 -3.62 -5.24
C GLU A 65 -14.79 -2.36 -5.92
N LYS A 66 -15.02 -1.18 -5.33
CA LYS A 66 -14.49 0.09 -5.85
C LYS A 66 -12.97 0.13 -5.91
N PHE A 67 -12.28 -0.74 -5.18
CA PHE A 67 -10.84 -0.89 -5.30
C PHE A 67 -10.42 -1.30 -6.71
N TYR A 68 -11.16 -2.21 -7.33
CA TYR A 68 -10.85 -2.65 -8.70
C TYR A 68 -11.10 -1.54 -9.72
N ASP A 69 -12.11 -0.70 -9.49
CA ASP A 69 -12.34 0.50 -10.31
C ASP A 69 -11.22 1.52 -10.14
N LEU A 70 -10.73 1.72 -8.92
CA LEU A 70 -9.55 2.57 -8.66
C LEU A 70 -8.32 2.07 -9.44
N ILE A 71 -8.03 0.77 -9.42
CA ILE A 71 -6.89 0.22 -10.18
C ILE A 71 -7.10 0.39 -11.68
N ARG A 72 -8.30 0.11 -12.19
CA ARG A 72 -8.66 0.26 -13.60
C ARG A 72 -8.49 1.71 -14.06
N GLU A 73 -9.01 2.66 -13.30
CA GLU A 73 -8.91 4.09 -13.59
C GLU A 73 -7.50 4.63 -13.43
N SER A 74 -6.72 4.09 -12.48
CA SER A 74 -5.29 4.42 -12.36
C SER A 74 -4.53 4.04 -13.62
N CYS A 75 -4.71 2.81 -14.10
CA CYS A 75 -4.10 2.35 -15.35
C CYS A 75 -4.59 3.14 -16.57
N ARG A 76 -5.89 3.44 -16.64
CA ARG A 76 -6.47 4.18 -17.78
C ARG A 76 -5.99 5.63 -17.84
N ARG A 77 -5.98 6.33 -16.71
CA ARG A 77 -5.67 7.77 -16.65
C ARG A 77 -4.16 8.04 -16.61
N PHE A 78 -3.36 7.11 -16.08
CA PHE A 78 -1.93 7.29 -15.84
C PHE A 78 -1.04 6.23 -16.52
N GLY A 79 -1.58 5.41 -17.42
CA GLY A 79 -0.79 4.35 -18.08
C GLY A 79 0.42 4.85 -18.88
N ASN A 80 0.43 6.12 -19.29
CA ASN A 80 1.52 6.75 -20.06
C ASN A 80 2.17 7.93 -19.35
N LYS A 81 1.87 8.17 -18.06
CA LYS A 81 2.43 9.29 -17.29
C LYS A 81 2.60 8.91 -15.83
N PRO A 82 3.58 9.50 -15.11
CA PRO A 82 3.74 9.22 -13.70
C PRO A 82 2.49 9.61 -12.89
N ILE A 83 2.25 8.86 -11.82
CA ILE A 83 1.27 9.17 -10.78
C ILE A 83 2.01 9.25 -9.45
N ASP A 84 1.80 10.34 -8.71
CA ASP A 84 2.32 10.47 -7.35
C ASP A 84 1.27 10.06 -6.30
N PHE A 85 1.69 10.01 -5.04
CA PHE A 85 0.79 9.60 -3.95
C PHE A 85 -0.41 10.52 -3.79
N LYS A 86 -0.24 11.83 -4.02
CA LYS A 86 -1.34 12.79 -3.87
C LYS A 86 -2.38 12.64 -4.97
N SER A 87 -1.94 12.42 -6.20
CA SER A 87 -2.82 12.15 -7.35
C SER A 87 -3.56 10.83 -7.17
N PHE A 88 -2.89 9.80 -6.63
CA PHE A 88 -3.53 8.53 -6.32
C PHE A 88 -4.56 8.64 -5.18
N GLU A 89 -4.26 9.43 -4.13
CA GLU A 89 -5.21 9.75 -3.07
C GLU A 89 -6.46 10.43 -3.61
N VAL A 90 -6.31 11.47 -4.42
CA VAL A 90 -7.43 12.21 -5.02
C VAL A 90 -8.29 11.28 -5.88
N LEU A 91 -7.67 10.43 -6.71
CA LEU A 91 -8.41 9.45 -7.50
C LEU A 91 -9.16 8.45 -6.63
N ALA A 92 -8.56 7.98 -5.54
CA ALA A 92 -9.20 7.07 -4.60
C ALA A 92 -10.40 7.71 -3.89
N GLU A 93 -10.31 8.98 -3.52
CA GLU A 93 -11.44 9.76 -2.97
C GLU A 93 -12.53 9.99 -4.02
N GLU A 94 -12.18 10.32 -5.27
CA GLU A 94 -13.11 10.49 -6.40
C GLU A 94 -13.94 9.21 -6.63
N ILE A 95 -13.27 8.06 -6.75
CA ILE A 95 -13.94 6.77 -7.00
C ILE A 95 -14.76 6.33 -5.78
N SER A 96 -14.22 6.49 -4.59
CA SER A 96 -14.88 6.03 -3.37
C SER A 96 -16.06 6.91 -2.96
N GLY A 97 -16.05 8.21 -3.31
CA GLY A 97 -17.04 9.20 -2.89
C GLY A 97 -16.93 9.59 -1.41
N LYS A 98 -15.80 9.29 -0.76
CA LYS A 98 -15.54 9.59 0.66
C LYS A 98 -14.12 10.08 0.83
N SER A 99 -13.87 10.83 1.91
CA SER A 99 -12.50 11.21 2.23
C SER A 99 -11.71 10.01 2.74
N LEU A 100 -10.49 9.87 2.25
CA LEU A 100 -9.49 8.89 2.63
C LEU A 100 -8.27 9.55 3.30
N ASN A 101 -8.34 10.86 3.57
CA ASN A 101 -7.27 11.65 4.17
C ASN A 101 -6.65 10.96 5.41
N LYS A 102 -7.48 10.47 6.34
CA LYS A 102 -7.01 9.73 7.53
C LYS A 102 -6.19 8.49 7.14
N PHE A 103 -6.68 7.70 6.19
CA PHE A 103 -5.98 6.50 5.72
C PHE A 103 -4.63 6.86 5.09
N PHE A 104 -4.58 7.83 4.19
CA PHE A 104 -3.33 8.21 3.53
C PHE A 104 -2.33 8.86 4.49
N ASN A 105 -2.80 9.69 5.41
CA ASN A 105 -1.96 10.27 6.46
C ASN A 105 -1.36 9.21 7.38
N GLU A 106 -2.14 8.20 7.78
CA GLU A 106 -1.62 7.12 8.63
C GLU A 106 -0.68 6.16 7.88
N LYS A 107 -0.97 5.85 6.61
CA LYS A 107 -0.32 4.75 5.89
C LYS A 107 0.82 5.20 4.97
N ILE A 108 0.70 6.37 4.35
CA ILE A 108 1.60 6.84 3.29
C ILE A 108 2.47 8.00 3.77
N TYR A 109 1.84 9.05 4.29
CA TYR A 109 2.52 10.27 4.72
C TYR A 109 3.06 10.20 6.15
N GLY A 110 2.51 9.29 6.96
CA GLY A 110 2.92 9.02 8.33
C GLY A 110 3.78 7.78 8.48
N ILE A 111 4.24 7.56 9.71
CA ILE A 111 4.99 6.37 10.10
C ILE A 111 4.00 5.22 10.32
N TRP A 112 3.87 4.37 9.31
CA TRP A 112 3.14 3.12 9.44
C TRP A 112 4.00 2.05 10.10
N ASN A 113 3.47 1.49 11.18
CA ASN A 113 4.06 0.37 11.89
C ASN A 113 3.02 -0.77 11.95
N PRO A 114 3.20 -1.87 11.18
CA PRO A 114 2.36 -3.04 11.36
C PRO A 114 2.68 -3.62 12.74
N SER A 115 1.68 -3.93 13.55
CA SER A 115 1.91 -4.69 14.78
C SER A 115 2.74 -5.94 14.49
N ARG A 116 3.74 -6.21 15.34
CA ARG A 116 4.53 -7.45 15.31
C ARG A 116 3.65 -8.67 15.56
#